data_AF-A0A523YH65-F1
#
_entry.id   AF-A0A523YH65-F1
#
_cell.length_a   1.000
_cell.length_b   1.000
_cell.length_c   1.000
_cell.angle_alpha   90.00
_cell.angle_beta   90.00
_cell.angle_gamma   90.00
#
_symmetry.space_group_name_H-M   'P 1'
#
loop_
_entity.id
_entity.type
_entity.pdbx_description
1 polymer ?
#
loop_
_entity_poly.entity_id
_entity_poly.type
_entity_poly.pdbx_seq_one_letter_code
_entity_poly.pdbx_strand_id
1 'polypeptide(L)' 'MGGIDKFPLERMRDKEVKLSFDCPQCRGTRIQMSDSDDMSFWKGVRCPKCKALILLDSLSVTVVKEDGVSRR' A
#
# COMPACT_ATOMS: atom_id res chain seq x y z
N MET A 1 4.83 26.10 9.68
CA MET A 1 4.77 25.03 10.71
C MET A 1 4.20 23.84 9.95
N GLY A 2 5.09 23.02 9.41
CA GLY A 2 4.74 22.04 8.36
C GLY A 2 3.71 21.04 8.87
N GLY A 3 2.64 20.84 8.10
CA GLY A 3 1.60 19.87 8.39
C GLY A 3 2.05 18.46 8.00
N ILE A 4 1.68 17.46 8.81
CA ILE A 4 1.81 16.04 8.49
C ILE A 4 0.39 15.49 8.34
N ASP A 5 0.05 15.03 7.14
CA ASP A 5 -1.23 14.37 6.86
C ASP A 5 -1.00 12.87 6.70
N LYS A 6 -1.77 12.06 7.44
CA LYS A 6 -1.76 10.59 7.35
C LYS A 6 -3.04 10.10 6.69
N PHE A 7 -2.90 9.23 5.69
CA PHE A 7 -4.00 8.58 4.99
C PHE A 7 -3.97 7.07 5.29
N PRO A 8 -4.94 6.50 6.01
CA PRO A 8 -5.06 5.06 6.24
C PRO A 8 -5.67 4.33 5.04
N LEU A 9 -5.50 2.99 4.99
CA LEU A 9 -6.06 2.08 3.98
C LEU A 9 -7.51 2.38 3.59
N GLU A 10 -8.36 2.66 4.57
CA GLU A 10 -9.78 2.90 4.38
C GLU A 10 -10.06 4.09 3.44
N ARG A 11 -9.22 5.14 3.51
CA ARG A 11 -9.31 6.31 2.63
C ARG A 11 -8.66 6.10 1.27
N MET A 12 -7.87 5.04 1.11
CA MET A 12 -7.18 4.69 -0.12
C MET A 12 -7.99 3.75 -1.01
N ARG A 13 -8.96 3.01 -0.46
CA ARG A 13 -9.89 2.18 -1.25
C ARG A 13 -10.59 3.00 -2.33
N ASP A 14 -11.18 4.13 -1.96
CA ASP A 14 -11.87 5.05 -2.89
C ASP A 14 -10.95 5.71 -3.96
N LYS A 15 -9.66 5.39 -3.99
CA LYS A 15 -8.64 5.99 -4.87
C LYS A 15 -8.00 5.01 -5.85
N GLU A 16 -8.57 3.81 -6.04
CA GLU A 16 -8.07 2.79 -6.97
C GLU A 16 -6.58 2.44 -6.75
N VAL A 17 -6.15 2.38 -5.48
CA VAL A 17 -4.73 2.14 -5.16
C VAL A 17 -4.32 0.72 -5.58
N LYS A 18 -3.23 0.64 -6.36
CA LYS A 18 -2.59 -0.61 -6.77
C LYS A 18 -1.26 -0.76 -6.04
N LEU A 19 -1.10 -1.84 -5.31
CA LEU A 19 0.16 -2.23 -4.68
C LEU A 19 0.86 -3.26 -5.55
N SER A 20 2.15 -3.06 -5.80
CA SER A 20 2.98 -4.00 -6.54
C SER A 20 4.32 -4.14 -5.83
N PHE A 21 4.63 -5.35 -5.36
CA PHE A 21 5.85 -5.64 -4.62
C PHE A 21 6.30 -7.08 -4.86
N ASP A 22 7.59 -7.36 -4.68
CA ASP A 22 8.09 -8.73 -4.77
C ASP A 22 7.71 -9.51 -3.52
N CYS A 23 7.37 -10.80 -3.69
CA CYS A 23 6.98 -11.65 -2.57
C CYS A 23 8.04 -11.58 -1.45
N PRO A 24 7.70 -11.08 -0.25
CA PRO A 24 8.69 -10.86 0.81
C PRO A 24 9.43 -12.14 1.23
N GLN A 25 8.75 -13.29 1.08
CA GLN A 25 9.27 -14.59 1.51
C GLN A 25 10.25 -15.21 0.51
N CYS A 26 9.93 -15.21 -0.78
CA CYS A 26 10.75 -15.91 -1.79
C CYS A 26 11.47 -14.99 -2.76
N ARG A 27 11.10 -13.71 -2.81
CA ARG A 27 11.60 -12.66 -3.73
C ARG A 27 11.59 -13.01 -5.21
N GLY A 28 11.02 -14.15 -5.58
CA GLY A 28 11.11 -14.72 -6.92
C GLY A 28 9.85 -14.53 -7.76
N THR A 29 8.89 -13.75 -7.28
CA THR A 29 7.65 -13.43 -8.00
C THR A 29 7.10 -12.10 -7.50
N ARG A 30 6.65 -11.27 -8.45
CA ARG A 30 5.95 -10.02 -8.18
C ARG A 30 4.47 -10.29 -7.84
N ILE A 31 4.00 -9.66 -6.78
CA ILE A 31 2.63 -9.72 -6.29
C ILE A 31 1.98 -8.36 -6.60
N GLN A 32 0.76 -8.39 -7.11
CA GLN A 32 -0.07 -7.22 -7.34
C GLN A 32 -1.36 -7.35 -6.54
N MET A 33 -1.77 -6.27 -5.90
CA MET A 33 -3.02 -6.17 -5.14
C MET A 33 -3.73 -4.89 -5.57
N SER A 34 -4.96 -5.01 -6.05
CA SER A 34 -5.83 -3.91 -6.46
C SER A 34 -7.10 -3.88 -5.59
N ASP A 35 -7.74 -2.71 -5.51
CA ASP A 35 -8.97 -2.55 -4.72
C ASP A 35 -10.12 -3.44 -5.22
N SER A 36 -10.11 -3.78 -6.51
CA SER A 36 -11.03 -4.74 -7.13
C SER A 36 -10.94 -6.16 -6.57
N ASP A 37 -9.84 -6.52 -5.92
CA ASP A 37 -9.62 -7.86 -5.35
C ASP A 37 -10.18 -8.00 -3.92
N ASP A 38 -10.97 -7.01 -3.46
CA ASP A 38 -11.55 -6.99 -2.12
C ASP A 38 -10.41 -6.96 -1.09
N MET A 39 -9.81 -5.76 -0.89
CA MET A 39 -8.77 -5.46 0.10
C MET A 39 -9.26 -5.59 1.56
N SER A 40 -10.20 -6.49 1.82
CA SER A 40 -10.53 -6.93 3.16
C SER A 40 -9.29 -7.55 3.80
N PHE A 41 -8.96 -7.12 5.02
CA PHE A 41 -7.87 -7.63 5.87
C PHE A 41 -7.72 -9.17 5.86
N TRP A 42 -8.84 -9.87 5.67
CA TRP A 42 -8.95 -11.32 5.68
C TRP A 42 -8.74 -12.00 4.31
N LYS A 43 -8.82 -11.26 3.20
CA LYS A 43 -8.58 -11.75 1.84
C LYS A 43 -7.16 -11.38 1.41
N GLY A 44 -6.19 -12.14 1.91
CA GLY A 44 -4.81 -12.04 1.47
C GLY A 44 -4.58 -12.62 0.07
N VAL A 45 -3.43 -12.33 -0.53
CA VAL A 45 -2.99 -12.92 -1.80
C VAL A 45 -1.99 -14.04 -1.53
N ARG A 46 -2.18 -15.20 -2.17
CA ARG A 46 -1.19 -16.27 -2.11
C ARG A 46 -0.11 -16.08 -3.18
N CYS A 47 1.15 -16.16 -2.78
CA CYS A 47 2.25 -16.19 -3.74
C CYS A 47 2.13 -17.45 -4.63
N PRO A 48 2.13 -17.32 -5.97
CA PRO A 48 1.97 -18.48 -6.85
C PRO A 48 3.17 -19.43 -6.79
N LYS A 49 4.37 -18.93 -6.43
CA LYS A 49 5.62 -19.69 -6.36
C LYS A 49 5.80 -20.43 -5.03
N CYS A 50 5.78 -19.72 -3.90
CA CYS A 50 6.03 -20.32 -2.58
C CYS A 50 4.76 -20.61 -1.77
N LYS A 51 3.57 -20.28 -2.30
CA LYS A 51 2.26 -20.48 -1.67
C LYS A 51 2.02 -19.75 -0.34
N ALA A 52 2.95 -18.91 0.11
CA ALA A 52 2.78 -18.06 1.28
C ALA A 52 1.54 -17.16 1.11
N LEU A 53 0.70 -17.08 2.14
CA LEU A 53 -0.42 -16.15 2.23
C LEU A 53 0.10 -14.79 2.68
N ILE A 54 -0.14 -13.77 1.88
CA ILE A 54 0.28 -12.39 2.14
C ILE A 54 -0.96 -11.62 2.54
N LEU A 55 -1.00 -11.17 3.79
CA LEU A 55 -2.08 -10.37 4.35
C LEU A 55 -1.62 -8.92 4.43
N LEU A 56 -2.49 -8.00 4.01
CA LEU A 56 -2.26 -6.58 4.18
C LEU A 56 -2.92 -6.15 5.49
N ASP A 57 -2.13 -6.08 6.56
CA ASP A 57 -2.62 -5.70 7.89
C ASP A 57 -2.85 -4.18 7.98
N SER A 58 -1.88 -3.40 7.50
CA SER A 58 -1.93 -1.94 7.52
C SER A 58 -1.13 -1.33 6.36
N LEU A 59 -1.65 -0.22 5.80
CA LEU A 59 -0.95 0.65 4.85
C LEU A 59 -1.24 2.09 5.23
N SER A 60 -0.19 2.90 5.34
CA SER A 60 -0.29 4.33 5.60
C SER A 60 0.58 5.11 4.62
N VAL A 61 0.01 6.11 3.97
CA VAL A 61 0.76 7.11 3.21
C VAL A 61 0.89 8.35 4.09
N THR A 62 2.13 8.77 4.34
CA THR A 62 2.44 10.00 5.08
C THR A 62 2.91 11.04 4.08
N VAL A 63 2.24 12.19 4.05
CA VAL A 63 2.64 13.34 3.23
C VAL A 63 3.38 14.33 4.11
N VAL A 64 4.62 14.64 3.73
CA VAL A 64 5.46 15.64 4.40
C VAL A 64 5.60 16.85 3.48
N LYS A 65 5.14 18.02 3.94
CA LYS A 65 5.36 19.29 3.25
C LYS A 65 6.52 20.03 3.92
N GLU A 66 7.60 20.24 3.19
CA GLU A 66 8.62 21.20 3.59
C GLU A 66 8.15 22.62 3.21
N ASP A 67 7.95 23.49 4.20
CA ASP A 67 7.71 24.93 3.97
C ASP A 67 8.99 25.52 3.34
N GLY A 68 9.12 25.46 2.02
CA GLY A 68 10.43 25.65 1.39
C GLY A 68 10.46 26.05 -0.08
N VAL A 69 9.42 26.69 -0.64
CA VAL A 69 9.65 27.63 -1.76
C VAL A 69 8.70 28.83 -1.58
N SER A 70 9.15 29.80 -0.79
CA SER A 70 8.68 31.18 -0.94
C SER A 70 9.14 31.67 -2.32
N ARG A 71 8.31 31.46 -3.35
CA ARG A 71 8.45 32.22 -4.59
C ARG A 71 7.87 33.60 -4.29
N ARG A 72 8.78 34.55 -4.07
CA ARG A 72 8.47 35.98 -4.21
C ARG A 72 8.04 36.27 -5.64
#